data_AF-A0A222MX31-F1
#
_entry.id   AF-A0A222MX31-F1
#
_cell.length_a   1.000
_cell.length_b   1.000
_cell.length_c   1.000
_cell.angle_alpha   90.00
_cell.angle_beta   90.00
_cell.angle_gamma   90.00
#
_symmetry.space_group_name_H-M   'P 1'
#
loop_
_entity.id
_entity.type
_entity.pdbx_description
1 polymer ?
#
loop_
_entity_poly.entity_id
_entity_poly.type
_entity_poly.pdbx_seq_one_letter_code
_entity_poly.pdbx_strand_id
1 'polypeptide(L)' 'MDKNLTQDDISKLIKQAGFKSKASFARHFGLNPDSVAQWGKQRNYPAWFLPCLELVKRLRKYEEL' A
#
# COMPACT_ATOMS: atom_id res chain seq x y z
N MET A 1 6.63 -10.61 11.84
CA MET A 1 7.20 -9.99 10.62
C MET A 1 7.11 -8.49 10.84
N ASP A 2 7.95 -7.97 11.72
CA ASP A 2 7.77 -6.63 12.27
C ASP A 2 8.72 -5.68 11.56
N LYS A 3 8.49 -5.54 10.25
CA LYS A 3 9.16 -4.50 9.49
C LYS A 3 8.53 -3.17 9.91
N ASN A 4 9.26 -2.39 10.70
CA ASN A 4 9.01 -0.99 10.96
C ASN A 4 9.09 -0.24 9.61
N LEU A 5 8.02 -0.29 8.82
CA LEU A 5 7.97 0.36 7.51
C LEU A 5 7.89 1.87 7.70
N THR A 6 8.81 2.59 7.06
CA THR A 6 8.78 4.04 7.05
C THR A 6 7.75 4.57 6.04
N GLN A 7 7.48 5.87 6.07
CA GLN A 7 6.62 6.51 5.06
C GLN A 7 7.12 6.33 3.62
N ASP A 8 8.43 6.20 3.44
CA ASP A 8 9.04 5.98 2.13
C ASP A 8 8.85 4.52 1.67
N ASP A 9 9.03 3.55 2.57
CA ASP A 9 8.79 2.14 2.26
C ASP A 9 7.33 1.90 1.83
N ILE A 10 6.37 2.45 2.57
CA ILE A 10 4.94 2.36 2.22
C ILE A 10 4.68 2.99 0.85
N SER A 11 5.29 4.14 0.57
CA SER A 11 5.16 4.82 -0.72
C SER A 11 5.71 3.97 -1.88
N LYS A 12 6.88 3.35 -1.68
CA LYS A 12 7.50 2.43 -2.65
C LYS A 12 6.64 1.19 -2.89
N LEU A 13 6.15 0.55 -1.83
CA LEU A 13 5.32 -0.65 -1.93
C LEU A 13 4.01 -0.40 -2.70
N ILE A 14 3.36 0.73 -2.41
CA ILE A 14 2.14 1.16 -3.11
C ILE A 14 2.41 1.44 -4.59
N LYS A 15 3.53 2.10 -4.91
CA LYS A 15 3.95 2.34 -6.30
C LYS A 15 4.27 1.06 -7.04
N GLN A 16 4.96 0.12 -6.40
CA GLN A 16 5.24 -1.19 -6.98
C GLN A 16 3.98 -2.02 -7.22
N ALA A 17 2.92 -1.80 -6.44
CA ALA A 17 1.61 -2.40 -6.70
C ALA A 17 0.83 -1.70 -7.82
N GLY A 18 1.37 -0.63 -8.39
CA GLY A 18 0.79 0.04 -9.56
C GLY A 18 0.01 1.30 -9.29
N PHE A 19 -0.06 1.74 -8.03
CA PHE A 19 -0.75 2.98 -7.66
C PHE A 19 0.19 4.18 -7.78
N LYS A 20 -0.30 5.29 -8.30
CA LYS A 20 0.52 6.50 -8.50
C LYS A 20 1.01 7.13 -7.18
N SER A 21 0.25 6.98 -6.09
CA SER A 21 0.49 7.64 -4.80
C SER A 21 -0.30 6.99 -3.67
N LYS A 22 0.10 7.26 -2.42
CA LYS A 22 -0.64 6.88 -1.19
C LYS A 22 -2.11 7.32 -1.22
N ALA A 23 -2.37 8.54 -1.69
CA ALA A 23 -3.73 9.06 -1.85
C ALA A 23 -4.53 8.32 -2.94
N SER A 24 -3.87 7.90 -4.02
CA SER A 24 -4.52 7.10 -5.09
C SER A 24 -4.92 5.73 -4.59
N PHE A 25 -4.04 5.08 -3.82
CA PHE A 25 -4.33 3.83 -3.13
C PHE A 25 -5.51 4.02 -2.17
N ALA A 26 -5.45 5.04 -1.31
CA ALA A 26 -6.52 5.31 -0.35
C ALA A 26 -7.88 5.49 -1.04
N ARG A 27 -7.94 6.29 -2.12
CA ARG A 27 -9.17 6.48 -2.90
C ARG A 27 -9.69 5.19 -3.54
N HIS A 28 -8.79 4.36 -4.09
CA HIS A 28 -9.17 3.10 -4.72
C HIS A 28 -9.80 2.12 -3.72
N PHE A 29 -9.31 2.10 -2.48
CA PHE A 29 -9.79 1.22 -1.41
C PHE A 29 -10.83 1.89 -0.49
N GLY A 30 -11.31 3.10 -0.81
CA GLY A 30 -12.28 3.82 0.02
C GLY A 30 -11.75 4.26 1.40
N LEU A 31 -10.43 4.39 1.56
CA LEU A 31 -9.77 4.81 2.79
C LEU A 31 -9.54 6.32 2.81
N ASN A 32 -9.43 6.87 4.03
CA ASN A 32 -8.98 8.25 4.19
C ASN A 32 -7.47 8.36 3.82
N PRO A 33 -7.09 9.23 2.86
CA PRO A 33 -5.69 9.46 2.49
C PRO A 33 -4.78 9.83 3.66
N ASP A 34 -5.31 10.56 4.65
CA ASP A 34 -4.52 10.94 5.83
C ASP A 34 -4.17 9.71 6.67
N SER A 35 -5.11 8.79 6.84
CA SER A 35 -4.88 7.53 7.56
C SER A 35 -3.71 6.73 6.94
N VAL A 36 -3.69 6.60 5.62
CA VAL A 36 -2.60 5.93 4.89
C VAL A 36 -1.28 6.69 5.02
N ALA A 37 -1.32 8.02 5.10
CA ALA A 37 -0.12 8.82 5.35
C ALA A 37 0.42 8.63 6.76
N GLN A 38 -0.46 8.46 7.76
CA GLN A 38 -0.08 8.20 9.16
C GLN A 38 0.55 6.82 9.35
N TRP A 39 0.24 5.83 8.51
CA TRP A 39 0.76 4.46 8.68
C TRP A 39 2.29 4.38 8.78
N GLY A 40 2.99 5.17 7.97
CA GLY A 40 4.46 5.21 8.00
C GLY A 40 5.03 6.14 9.07
N LYS A 41 4.23 7.05 9.64
CA LYS A 41 4.63 7.92 10.77
C LYS A 41 4.49 7.18 12.10
N GLN A 42 3.32 6.57 12.30
CA GLN A 42 2.99 5.81 13.50
C GLN A 42 3.58 4.39 13.47
N ARG A 43 4.16 4.00 12.32
CA ARG A 43 4.65 2.64 12.05
C ARG A 43 3.59 1.57 12.32
N ASN A 44 2.34 1.97 12.12
CA ASN A 44 1.15 1.18 12.39
C ASN A 44 0.35 1.14 11.09
N TYR A 45 0.37 -0.02 10.44
CA TYR A 45 -0.42 -0.29 9.25
C TYR A 45 -1.29 -1.52 9.51
N PRO A 46 -2.44 -1.62 8.84
CA PRO A 46 -3.31 -2.78 8.99
C PRO A 46 -2.60 -4.07 8.57
N ALA A 47 -2.82 -5.17 9.29
CA ALA A 47 -2.21 -6.47 8.98
C ALA A 47 -2.51 -6.97 7.55
N TRP A 48 -3.65 -6.56 6.98
CA TRP A 48 -4.05 -6.90 5.62
C TRP A 48 -3.32 -6.07 4.53
N PHE A 49 -2.61 -4.99 4.88
CA PHE A 49 -2.02 -4.07 3.90
C PHE A 49 -1.00 -4.75 2.99
N LEU A 50 -0.05 -5.48 3.57
CA LEU A 50 0.98 -6.18 2.82
C LEU A 50 0.42 -7.29 1.92
N PRO A 51 -0.39 -8.24 2.41
CA PRO A 51 -0.97 -9.28 1.56
C PRO A 51 -1.90 -8.69 0.48
N CYS A 52 -2.58 -7.57 0.76
CA CYS A 52 -3.38 -6.87 -0.25
C CYS A 52 -2.49 -6.35 -1.39
N LEU A 53 -1.38 -5.67 -1.09
CA LEU A 53 -0.46 -5.21 -2.13
C LEU A 53 0.16 -6.36 -2.93
N GLU A 54 0.48 -7.48 -2.29
CA GLU A 54 0.95 -8.68 -3.00
C GLU A 54 -0.13 -9.26 -3.92
N LEU A 55 -1.38 -9.31 -3.49
CA LEU A 55 -2.51 -9.74 -4.31
C LEU A 55 -2.69 -8.82 -5.52
N VAL A 56 -2.68 -7.50 -5.33
CA VAL A 56 -2.79 -6.53 -6.44
C VAL A 56 -1.66 -6.70 -7.45
N LYS A 57 -0.42 -6.89 -6.98
CA LYS A 57 0.74 -7.18 -7.84
C LYS A 57 0.52 -8.45 -8.67
N ARG A 58 0.00 -9.51 -8.05
CA ARG A 58 -0.31 -10.77 -8.74
C ARG A 58 -1.41 -10.59 -9.77
N LEU A 59 -2.53 -9.96 -9.41
CA LEU A 59 -3.66 -9.73 -10.31
C LEU A 59 -3.24 -8.97 -11.57
N ARG A 60 -2.46 -7.90 -11.42
CA ARG A 60 -1.91 -7.17 -12.57
C ARG A 60 -1.08 -8.05 -13.49
N LYS A 61 -0.20 -8.89 -12.92
CA LYS A 61 0.61 -9.83 -13.71
C LYS A 61 -0.25 -10.84 -14.46
N TYR A 62 -1.40 -11.24 -13.91
CA TYR A 62 -2.36 -12.12 -14.57
C TYR A 62 -3.17 -11.41 -15.67
N GLU A 63 -3.47 -10.12 -15.54
CA GLU A 63 -4.12 -9.34 -16.62
C GLU A 63 -3.18 -9.08 -17.81
N GLU A 64 -1.86 -9.14 -17.62
CA GLU A 64 -0.86 -8.99 -18.68
C GLU A 64 -0.56 -10.30 -19.44
N LEU A 65 -1.16 -11.43 -19.04
CA LEU A 65 -1.04 -12.77 -19.65
C LEU A 65 -2.20 -13.07 -20.61
#